data_AF-E8LVR9-F1
#
_entry.id   AF-E8LVR9-F1
#
_cell.length_a   1.000
_cell.length_b   1.000
_cell.length_c   1.000
_cell.angle_alpha   90.00
_cell.angle_beta   90.00
_cell.angle_gamma   90.00
#
_symmetry.space_group_name_H-M   'P 1'
#
loop_
_entity.id
_entity.type
_entity.pdbx_description
1 polymer ?
#
loop_
_entity_poly.entity_id
_entity_poly.type
_entity_poly.pdbx_seq_one_letter_code
_entity_poly.pdbx_strand_id
1 'polypeptide(L)'
;MNESSRTINEKSLNSSYIDNNVNTSTAQISFSGIEYLKSEASEYDYYVQARIKRETIVKQLISDIERIENQAKNRLLALKHQDKFIWWMDNQDPEKQLSDIQVRLAILSGMDKQIDVDVIYTPQLIKQVSETGSDILVRIVNSKNDLKSSDFLASKLAKHGVMTTKKRSKKVTHALTLTSEYRQDKIGEAFISTKLTQLKLINSQGKLIANNELISTANSLTSYKLSKEGAERHFSAQIDELGLWQAMGF
;
A
#
# COMPACT_ATOMS: atom_id res chain seq x y z
N MET A 1 -5.08 30.57 84.85
CA MET A 1 -6.19 31.05 83.99
C MET A 1 -5.87 30.53 82.59
N ASN A 2 -6.29 29.31 82.27
CA ASN A 2 -7.58 28.95 81.65
C ASN A 2 -7.88 29.71 80.35
N GLU A 3 -8.01 28.88 79.31
CA GLU A 3 -8.87 29.01 78.13
C GLU A 3 -8.47 29.98 77.00
N SER A 4 -8.67 29.68 75.72
CA SER A 4 -8.88 28.44 74.94
C SER A 4 -9.03 28.86 73.47
N SER A 5 -8.75 27.90 72.56
CA SER A 5 -9.45 27.70 71.27
C SER A 5 -8.85 28.20 69.93
N ARG A 6 -8.37 27.20 69.17
CA ARG A 6 -8.53 26.93 67.70
C ARG A 6 -7.58 27.68 66.74
N THR A 7 -6.91 27.06 65.75
CA THR A 7 -7.01 25.75 65.05
C THR A 7 -5.74 25.55 64.19
N ILE A 8 -4.97 24.47 64.37
CA ILE A 8 -4.76 23.28 63.48
C ILE A 8 -3.98 23.51 62.16
N ASN A 9 -2.82 22.83 62.11
CA ASN A 9 -2.01 22.30 60.99
C ASN A 9 -2.63 22.29 59.58
N GLU A 10 -1.89 22.79 58.58
CA GLU A 10 -1.97 22.24 57.22
C GLU A 10 -0.65 22.38 56.43
N LYS A 11 -0.31 21.26 55.76
CA LYS A 11 0.56 21.07 54.58
C LYS A 11 2.03 20.70 54.78
N SER A 12 2.19 19.40 55.02
CA SER A 12 3.27 18.57 54.47
C SER A 12 3.03 18.20 53.00
N LEU A 13 4.11 17.70 52.37
CA LEU A 13 4.21 16.74 51.25
C LEU A 13 4.45 17.25 49.81
N ASN A 14 5.72 17.10 49.40
CA ASN A 14 6.17 16.37 48.22
C ASN A 14 5.14 16.10 47.10
N SER A 15 5.36 16.68 45.93
CA SER A 15 4.87 16.12 44.67
C SER A 15 5.99 16.16 43.63
N SER A 16 6.74 15.07 43.55
CA SER A 16 7.44 14.67 42.34
C SER A 16 6.41 14.57 41.22
N TYR A 17 6.48 15.47 40.25
CA TYR A 17 5.78 15.33 38.97
C TYR A 17 6.40 14.15 38.23
N ILE A 18 5.87 12.95 38.49
CA ILE A 18 6.04 11.80 37.61
C ILE A 18 4.99 12.00 36.51
N ASP A 19 5.44 12.55 35.39
CA ASP A 19 4.66 12.65 34.17
C ASP A 19 4.58 11.22 33.57
N ASN A 20 3.61 10.44 34.04
CA ASN A 20 3.27 9.12 33.48
C ASN A 20 2.42 9.28 32.20
N ASN A 21 2.83 10.16 31.29
CA ASN A 21 2.27 10.17 29.94
C ASN A 21 2.84 8.97 29.18
N VAL A 22 2.19 7.82 29.38
CA VAL A 22 2.35 6.63 28.54
C VAL A 22 1.80 6.99 27.17
N ASN A 23 2.71 7.41 26.28
CA ASN A 23 2.42 7.78 24.91
C ASN A 23 2.17 6.50 24.07
N THR A 24 1.08 5.79 24.37
CA THR A 24 0.63 4.65 23.57
C THR A 24 -0.36 5.15 22.54
N SER A 25 0.16 5.53 21.36
CA SER A 25 -0.65 5.41 20.13
C SER A 25 -0.92 3.92 19.92
N THR A 26 -1.92 3.39 20.63
CA THR A 26 -2.34 1.99 20.49
C THR A 26 -2.92 1.82 19.09
N ALA A 27 -2.37 0.89 18.32
CA ALA A 27 -3.07 0.37 17.15
C ALA A 27 -4.51 0.02 17.57
N GLN A 28 -5.50 0.36 16.73
CA GLN A 28 -6.90 0.10 17.02
C GLN A 28 -7.16 -1.41 16.97
N ILE A 29 -7.02 -2.09 18.11
CA ILE A 29 -7.32 -3.51 18.25
C ILE A 29 -8.74 -3.64 18.80
N SER A 30 -9.60 -4.34 18.06
CA SER A 30 -10.98 -4.60 18.49
C SER A 30 -11.02 -5.90 19.27
N PHE A 31 -11.52 -5.88 20.50
CA PHE A 31 -11.68 -7.09 21.30
C PHE A 31 -13.13 -7.57 21.33
N SER A 32 -13.28 -8.90 21.35
CA SER A 32 -14.56 -9.57 21.53
C SER A 32 -14.76 -10.03 22.97
N GLY A 33 -16.01 -10.27 23.38
CA GLY A 33 -16.32 -10.74 24.74
C GLY A 33 -16.23 -9.66 25.81
N ILE A 34 -16.57 -8.43 25.44
CA ILE A 34 -16.71 -7.30 26.36
C ILE A 34 -17.97 -7.50 27.20
N GLU A 35 -17.82 -7.45 28.52
CA GLU A 35 -18.92 -7.50 29.48
C GLU A 35 -19.19 -6.08 29.99
N TYR A 36 -20.42 -5.60 29.83
CA TYR A 36 -20.85 -4.31 30.37
C TYR A 36 -21.38 -4.50 31.79
N LEU A 37 -20.67 -3.92 32.76
CA LEU A 37 -20.95 -4.10 34.18
C LEU A 37 -22.00 -3.12 34.69
N LYS A 38 -21.88 -1.88 34.25
CA LYS A 38 -22.74 -0.76 34.67
C LYS A 38 -22.92 0.20 33.52
N SER A 39 -24.12 0.74 33.42
CA SER A 39 -24.43 1.85 32.55
C SER A 39 -25.22 2.89 33.33
N GLU A 40 -24.83 4.14 33.21
CA GLU A 40 -25.51 5.27 33.82
C GLU A 40 -25.79 6.32 32.74
N ALA A 41 -27.02 6.82 32.70
CA ALA A 41 -27.44 7.86 31.77
C ALA A 41 -27.84 9.10 32.57
N SER A 42 -27.25 10.25 32.21
CA SER A 42 -27.70 11.57 32.66
C SER A 42 -28.52 12.24 31.54
N GLU A 43 -29.02 13.46 31.80
CA GLU A 43 -29.73 14.25 30.79
C GLU A 43 -28.83 14.66 29.60
N TYR A 44 -27.50 14.62 29.77
CA TYR A 44 -26.52 15.06 28.75
C TYR A 44 -25.46 14.01 28.40
N ASP A 45 -25.24 12.98 29.23
CA ASP A 45 -24.13 12.04 29.07
C ASP A 45 -24.53 10.57 29.31
N TYR A 46 -23.77 9.65 28.71
CA TYR A 46 -23.92 8.21 28.92
C TYR A 46 -22.57 7.60 29.30
N TYR A 47 -22.51 6.98 30.48
CA TYR A 47 -21.32 6.33 31.00
C TYR A 47 -21.50 4.82 31.00
N VAL A 48 -20.49 4.09 30.53
CA VAL A 48 -20.49 2.63 30.52
C VAL A 48 -19.18 2.11 31.11
N GLN A 49 -19.30 1.24 32.11
CA GLN A 49 -18.17 0.47 32.61
C GLN A 49 -18.14 -0.89 31.91
N ALA A 50 -17.07 -1.15 31.17
CA ALA A 50 -16.84 -2.39 30.47
C ALA A 50 -15.63 -3.14 31.05
N ARG A 51 -15.66 -4.48 31.00
CA ARG A 51 -14.51 -5.34 31.30
C ARG A 51 -14.35 -6.41 30.24
N ILE A 52 -13.15 -6.97 30.16
CA ILE A 52 -12.85 -8.14 29.32
C ILE A 52 -11.93 -9.07 30.10
N LYS A 53 -12.14 -10.38 29.96
CA LYS A 53 -11.29 -11.39 30.58
C LYS A 53 -9.91 -11.39 29.91
N ARG A 54 -8.85 -11.40 30.72
CA ARG A 54 -7.46 -11.42 30.23
C ARG A 54 -7.20 -12.62 29.32
N GLU A 55 -7.75 -13.79 29.64
CA GLU A 55 -7.58 -14.99 28.79
C GLU A 55 -8.21 -14.80 27.40
N THR A 56 -9.32 -14.06 27.30
CA THR A 56 -9.96 -13.74 26.03
C THR A 56 -9.06 -12.84 25.17
N ILE A 57 -8.46 -11.81 25.79
CA ILE A 57 -7.48 -10.95 25.11
C ILE A 57 -6.32 -11.79 24.57
N VAL A 58 -5.71 -12.62 25.43
CA VAL A 58 -4.56 -13.45 25.05
C VAL A 58 -4.90 -14.36 23.88
N LYS A 59 -6.02 -15.10 23.96
CA LYS A 59 -6.46 -15.98 22.86
C LYS A 59 -6.69 -15.23 21.56
N GLN A 60 -7.30 -14.05 21.63
CA GLN A 60 -7.59 -13.25 20.44
C GLN A 60 -6.32 -12.72 19.79
N LEU A 61 -5.35 -12.25 20.57
CA LEU A 61 -4.07 -11.76 20.06
C LEU A 61 -3.26 -12.89 19.40
N ILE A 62 -3.22 -14.08 20.00
CA ILE A 62 -2.56 -15.26 19.40
C ILE A 62 -3.25 -15.63 18.09
N SER A 63 -4.58 -15.73 18.09
CA SER A 63 -5.35 -16.08 16.89
C SER A 63 -5.16 -15.07 15.76
N ASP A 64 -5.03 -13.78 16.08
CA ASP A 64 -4.71 -12.74 15.11
C ASP A 64 -3.32 -12.93 14.49
N ILE A 65 -2.29 -13.22 15.31
CA ILE A 65 -0.93 -13.47 14.82
C ILE A 65 -0.93 -14.70 13.90
N GLU A 66 -1.54 -15.81 14.33
CA GLU A 66 -1.66 -17.03 13.54
C GLU A 66 -2.41 -16.78 12.22
N ARG A 67 -3.44 -15.94 12.22
CA ARG A 67 -4.16 -15.56 11.01
C ARG A 67 -3.26 -14.81 10.03
N ILE A 68 -2.47 -13.84 10.51
CA ILE A 68 -1.53 -13.09 9.65
C ILE A 68 -0.46 -14.05 9.10
N GLU A 69 0.11 -14.91 9.94
CA GLU A 69 1.10 -15.92 9.52
C GLU A 69 0.55 -16.90 8.48
N ASN A 70 -0.68 -17.39 8.66
CA ASN A 70 -1.32 -18.27 7.68
C ASN A 70 -1.60 -17.55 6.36
N GLN A 71 -1.97 -16.27 6.39
CA GLN A 71 -2.10 -15.45 5.18
C GLN A 71 -0.75 -15.30 4.46
N ALA A 72 0.34 -15.05 5.20
CA ALA A 72 1.68 -14.96 4.63
C ALA A 72 2.13 -16.28 3.99
N LYS A 73 1.89 -17.41 4.66
CA LYS A 73 2.13 -18.75 4.12
C LYS A 73 1.38 -18.99 2.81
N ASN A 74 0.10 -18.64 2.76
CA ASN A 74 -0.71 -18.81 1.55
C ASN A 74 -0.21 -17.95 0.40
N ARG A 75 0.21 -16.71 0.67
CA ARG A 75 0.83 -15.82 -0.32
C ARG A 75 2.13 -16.41 -0.87
N LEU A 76 3.00 -16.94 -0.01
CA LEU A 76 4.23 -17.63 -0.44
C LEU A 76 3.95 -18.86 -1.32
N LEU A 77 2.91 -19.63 -1.01
CA LEU A 77 2.50 -20.78 -1.83
C LEU A 77 1.95 -20.36 -3.19
N ALA A 78 1.17 -19.27 -3.25
CA ALA A 78 0.58 -18.75 -4.48
C ALA A 78 1.63 -18.35 -5.53
N LEU A 79 2.82 -17.91 -5.11
CA LEU A 79 3.94 -17.55 -5.99
C LEU A 79 4.33 -18.68 -6.96
N LYS A 80 4.12 -19.95 -6.59
CA LYS A 80 4.44 -21.10 -7.45
C LYS A 80 3.52 -21.25 -8.66
N HIS A 81 2.32 -20.66 -8.59
CA HIS A 81 1.26 -20.88 -9.58
C HIS A 81 0.81 -19.58 -10.27
N GLN A 82 1.24 -18.43 -9.77
CA GLN A 82 0.93 -17.10 -10.30
C GLN A 82 2.13 -16.53 -11.08
N ASP A 83 1.85 -15.59 -11.97
CA ASP A 83 2.91 -14.79 -12.60
C ASP A 83 3.59 -13.90 -11.54
N LYS A 84 4.93 -13.81 -11.60
CA LYS A 84 5.74 -13.07 -10.62
C LYS A 84 5.38 -11.59 -10.52
N PHE A 85 5.03 -10.95 -11.65
CA PHE A 85 4.71 -9.52 -11.67
C PHE A 85 3.39 -9.26 -10.95
N ILE A 86 2.36 -10.05 -11.28
CA ILE A 86 1.04 -9.95 -10.63
C ILE A 86 1.17 -10.25 -9.14
N TRP A 87 1.86 -11.34 -8.79
CA TRP A 87 2.06 -11.71 -7.39
C TRP A 87 2.77 -10.61 -6.59
N TRP A 88 3.81 -10.00 -7.17
CA TRP A 88 4.52 -8.90 -6.52
C TRP A 88 3.63 -7.66 -6.34
N MET A 89 2.79 -7.32 -7.33
CA MET A 89 1.81 -6.23 -7.20
C MET A 89 0.80 -6.48 -6.08
N ASP A 90 0.34 -7.72 -5.90
CA ASP A 90 -0.62 -8.07 -4.84
C ASP A 90 -0.01 -8.00 -3.42
N ASN A 91 1.32 -7.86 -3.30
CA ASN A 91 2.07 -8.00 -2.05
C ASN A 91 3.00 -6.81 -1.75
N GLN A 92 2.64 -5.59 -2.13
CA GLN A 92 3.50 -4.39 -1.99
C GLN A 92 3.78 -3.94 -0.55
N ASP A 93 3.02 -4.39 0.46
CA ASP A 93 3.17 -3.93 1.85
C ASP A 93 3.13 -5.09 2.87
N PRO A 94 4.14 -5.98 2.85
CA PRO A 94 4.25 -7.06 3.83
C PRO A 94 4.81 -6.56 5.18
N GLU A 95 5.46 -5.40 5.22
CA GLU A 95 6.05 -4.82 6.43
C GLU A 95 4.98 -4.37 7.43
N LYS A 96 3.86 -3.81 6.95
CA LYS A 96 2.72 -3.49 7.80
C LYS A 96 2.19 -4.71 8.55
N GLN A 97 2.16 -5.87 7.91
CA GLN A 97 1.72 -7.12 8.56
C GLN A 97 2.67 -7.53 9.69
N LEU A 98 3.98 -7.36 9.49
CA LEU A 98 4.96 -7.62 10.53
C LEU A 98 4.83 -6.62 11.69
N SER A 99 4.60 -5.34 11.39
CA SER A 99 4.33 -4.31 12.42
C SER A 99 3.10 -4.66 13.25
N ASP A 100 2.01 -5.10 12.60
CA ASP A 100 0.78 -5.55 13.26
C ASP A 100 1.00 -6.75 14.19
N ILE A 101 1.87 -7.68 13.81
CA ILE A 101 2.30 -8.81 14.66
C ILE A 101 3.11 -8.30 15.85
N GLN A 102 4.09 -7.41 15.62
CA GLN A 102 4.96 -6.88 16.67
C GLN A 102 4.19 -6.16 17.77
N VAL A 103 3.17 -5.37 17.40
CA VAL A 103 2.29 -4.71 18.39
C VAL A 103 1.58 -5.74 19.26
N ARG A 104 1.07 -6.82 18.67
CA ARG A 104 0.38 -7.89 19.41
C ARG A 104 1.32 -8.66 20.32
N LEU A 105 2.53 -8.97 19.85
CA LEU A 105 3.58 -9.59 20.66
C LEU A 105 4.00 -8.70 21.83
N ALA A 106 4.09 -7.38 21.63
CA ALA A 106 4.42 -6.44 22.71
C ALA A 106 3.31 -6.37 23.78
N ILE A 107 2.04 -6.45 23.37
CA ILE A 107 0.92 -6.53 24.33
C ILE A 107 0.97 -7.86 25.10
N LEU A 108 1.24 -8.97 24.40
CA LEU A 108 1.36 -10.29 25.00
C LEU A 108 2.53 -10.37 26.00
N SER A 109 3.68 -9.78 25.69
CA SER A 109 4.84 -9.78 26.57
C SER A 109 4.59 -8.97 27.85
N GLY A 110 3.83 -7.89 27.79
CA GLY A 110 3.35 -7.15 28.95
C GLY A 110 2.35 -7.91 29.83
N MET A 111 1.86 -9.08 29.39
CA MET A 111 0.91 -9.91 30.11
C MET A 111 1.56 -11.11 30.84
N ASP A 112 2.85 -11.07 31.17
CA ASP A 112 3.50 -11.98 32.14
C ASP A 112 3.36 -13.49 31.88
N LYS A 113 3.02 -13.88 30.65
CA LYS A 113 3.06 -15.27 30.21
C LYS A 113 4.19 -15.43 29.21
N GLN A 114 5.00 -16.48 29.38
CA GLN A 114 5.77 -17.02 28.27
C GLN A 114 4.75 -17.58 27.27
N ILE A 115 4.49 -16.81 26.22
CA ILE A 115 3.62 -17.20 25.12
C ILE A 115 4.55 -17.49 23.96
N ASP A 116 4.61 -18.76 23.58
CA ASP A 116 5.38 -19.21 22.43
C ASP A 116 4.49 -19.05 21.19
N VAL A 117 4.74 -18.00 20.39
CA VAL A 117 4.08 -17.78 19.11
C VAL A 117 5.16 -17.68 18.04
N ASP A 118 5.17 -18.67 17.15
CA ASP A 118 6.12 -18.72 16.05
C ASP A 118 5.74 -17.72 14.95
N VAL A 119 6.68 -16.85 14.59
CA VAL A 119 6.56 -15.90 13.48
C VAL A 119 7.63 -16.24 12.44
N ILE A 120 7.24 -17.04 11.45
CA ILE A 120 8.17 -17.65 10.48
C ILE A 120 7.89 -17.14 9.06
N TYR A 121 6.62 -17.07 8.66
CA TYR A 121 6.20 -16.85 7.28
C TYR A 121 6.15 -15.37 6.91
N THR A 122 5.77 -14.47 7.82
CA THR A 122 5.73 -13.03 7.51
C THR A 122 7.13 -12.47 7.18
N PRO A 123 8.19 -12.76 7.94
CA PRO A 123 9.56 -12.36 7.55
C PRO A 123 10.01 -12.98 6.23
N GLN A 124 9.66 -14.25 5.97
CA GLN A 124 9.94 -14.91 4.70
C GLN A 124 9.22 -14.24 3.52
N LEU A 125 7.96 -13.82 3.72
CA LEU A 125 7.19 -13.08 2.72
C LEU A 125 7.85 -11.76 2.38
N ILE A 126 8.26 -10.97 3.39
CA ILE A 126 8.96 -9.69 3.16
C ILE A 126 10.20 -9.90 2.28
N LYS A 127 11.04 -10.87 2.66
CA LYS A 127 12.24 -11.22 1.88
C LYS A 127 11.87 -11.62 0.45
N GLN A 128 10.89 -12.50 0.28
CA GLN A 128 10.47 -13.00 -1.03
C GLN A 128 9.88 -11.89 -1.91
N VAL A 129 9.13 -10.93 -1.34
CA VAL A 129 8.60 -9.77 -2.06
C VAL A 129 9.74 -8.90 -2.58
N SER A 130 10.72 -8.60 -1.73
CA SER A 130 11.90 -7.80 -2.12
C SER A 130 12.73 -8.48 -3.21
N GLU A 131 12.98 -9.79 -3.08
CA GLU A 131 13.70 -10.58 -4.09
C GLU A 131 12.95 -10.62 -5.41
N THR A 132 11.65 -10.88 -5.37
CA THR A 132 10.81 -10.93 -6.59
C THR A 132 10.74 -9.58 -7.28
N GLY A 133 10.60 -8.48 -6.53
CA GLY A 133 10.64 -7.12 -7.07
C GLY A 133 11.96 -6.81 -7.78
N SER A 134 13.09 -7.20 -7.17
CA SER A 134 14.43 -6.98 -7.73
C SER A 134 14.70 -7.81 -8.99
N ASP A 135 14.06 -8.98 -9.10
CA ASP A 135 14.15 -9.85 -10.27
C ASP A 135 13.30 -9.37 -11.46
N ILE A 136 12.32 -8.49 -11.23
CA ILE A 136 11.45 -7.99 -12.28
C ILE A 136 12.19 -6.97 -13.13
N LEU A 137 12.41 -7.32 -14.40
CA LEU A 137 12.93 -6.42 -15.43
C LEU A 137 11.97 -6.36 -16.62
N VAL A 138 11.31 -5.21 -16.78
CA VAL A 138 10.36 -4.96 -17.86
C VAL A 138 11.08 -4.35 -19.05
N ARG A 139 11.07 -5.04 -20.19
CA ARG A 139 11.53 -4.47 -21.45
C ARG A 139 10.43 -3.62 -22.07
N ILE A 140 10.73 -2.37 -22.36
CA ILE A 140 9.82 -1.49 -23.10
C ILE A 140 10.13 -1.62 -24.59
N VAL A 141 9.11 -2.05 -25.34
CA VAL A 141 9.16 -2.22 -26.80
C VAL A 141 8.26 -1.15 -27.39
N ASN A 142 8.85 -0.21 -28.11
CA ASN A 142 8.13 0.94 -28.66
C ASN A 142 8.33 1.06 -30.17
N SER A 143 7.32 1.58 -30.87
CA SER A 143 7.48 2.01 -32.26
C SER A 143 8.27 3.33 -32.34
N LYS A 144 8.69 3.74 -33.55
CA LYS A 144 9.37 5.03 -33.78
C LYS A 144 8.55 6.23 -33.29
N ASN A 145 7.22 6.12 -33.32
CA ASN A 145 6.30 7.19 -32.94
C ASN A 145 6.06 7.24 -31.41
N ASP A 146 6.60 6.29 -30.65
CA ASP A 146 6.26 6.09 -29.24
C ASP A 146 7.41 6.39 -28.29
N LEU A 147 8.46 7.06 -28.75
CA LEU A 147 9.64 7.32 -27.92
C LEU A 147 9.25 8.07 -26.63
N LYS A 148 8.45 9.14 -26.75
CA LYS A 148 8.02 9.95 -25.60
C LYS A 148 7.12 9.15 -24.64
N SER A 149 6.02 8.56 -25.12
CA SER A 149 5.20 7.64 -24.30
C SER A 149 6.01 6.53 -23.62
N SER A 150 6.99 5.94 -24.31
CA SER A 150 7.83 4.89 -23.75
C SER A 150 8.69 5.39 -22.59
N ASP A 151 9.22 6.61 -22.70
CA ASP A 151 10.01 7.24 -21.64
C ASP A 151 9.13 7.63 -20.45
N PHE A 152 7.90 8.11 -20.71
CA PHE A 152 6.92 8.35 -19.65
C PHE A 152 6.61 7.07 -18.88
N LEU A 153 6.24 5.98 -19.56
CA LEU A 153 5.98 4.70 -18.88
C LEU A 153 7.20 4.17 -18.13
N ALA A 154 8.39 4.28 -18.71
CA ALA A 154 9.63 3.89 -18.04
C ALA A 154 9.81 4.64 -16.71
N SER A 155 9.57 5.95 -16.74
CA SER A 155 9.69 6.80 -15.55
C SER A 155 8.64 6.47 -14.49
N LYS A 156 7.40 6.16 -14.89
CA LYS A 156 6.33 5.79 -13.95
C LYS A 156 6.61 4.42 -13.32
N LEU A 157 7.01 3.43 -14.11
CA LEU A 157 7.41 2.10 -13.60
C LEU A 157 8.57 2.21 -12.60
N ALA A 158 9.57 3.04 -12.90
CA ALA A 158 10.71 3.26 -12.01
C ALA A 158 10.29 3.88 -10.67
N LYS A 159 9.30 4.78 -10.64
CA LYS A 159 8.74 5.34 -9.39
C LYS A 159 8.08 4.27 -8.50
N HIS A 160 7.58 3.19 -9.10
CA HIS A 160 7.06 2.03 -8.38
C HIS A 160 8.14 0.96 -8.11
N GLY A 161 9.43 1.28 -8.30
CA GLY A 161 10.53 0.33 -8.04
C GLY A 161 10.70 -0.75 -9.10
N VAL A 162 10.00 -0.65 -10.25
CA VAL A 162 10.11 -1.63 -11.34
C VAL A 162 11.25 -1.23 -12.27
N MET A 163 12.23 -2.12 -12.43
CA MET A 163 13.34 -1.90 -13.35
C MET A 163 12.87 -2.02 -14.80
N THR A 164 13.34 -1.11 -15.66
CA THR A 164 12.99 -1.10 -17.08
C THR A 164 14.23 -1.10 -17.98
N THR A 165 14.08 -1.62 -19.20
CA THR A 165 15.13 -1.56 -20.23
C THR A 165 14.55 -1.47 -21.62
N LYS A 166 15.26 -0.84 -22.57
CA LYS A 166 14.91 -0.91 -24.00
C LYS A 166 15.60 -2.07 -24.71
N LYS A 167 16.66 -2.62 -24.11
CA LYS A 167 17.50 -3.67 -24.71
C LYS A 167 16.92 -5.05 -24.45
N ARG A 168 17.04 -5.93 -25.45
CA ARG A 168 16.73 -7.35 -25.26
C ARG A 168 17.84 -7.99 -24.42
N SER A 169 17.48 -8.73 -23.38
CA SER A 169 18.43 -9.53 -22.60
C SER A 169 17.75 -10.78 -22.06
N LYS A 170 18.54 -11.78 -21.65
CA LYS A 170 18.02 -12.99 -20.98
C LYS A 170 17.46 -12.71 -19.58
N LYS A 171 17.79 -11.56 -18.98
CA LYS A 171 17.30 -11.13 -17.67
C LYS A 171 15.92 -10.48 -17.72
N VAL A 172 15.40 -10.18 -18.92
CA VAL A 172 14.08 -9.59 -19.09
C VAL A 172 13.02 -10.61 -18.69
N THR A 173 12.19 -10.26 -17.72
CA THR A 173 11.07 -11.11 -17.27
C THR A 173 9.78 -10.79 -18.01
N HIS A 174 9.58 -9.54 -18.43
CA HIS A 174 8.37 -9.08 -19.09
C HIS A 174 8.68 -8.16 -20.27
N ALA A 175 7.79 -8.10 -21.26
CA ALA A 175 7.85 -7.11 -22.32
C ALA A 175 6.56 -6.28 -22.34
N LEU A 176 6.70 -4.97 -22.14
CA LEU A 176 5.65 -3.99 -22.32
C LEU A 176 5.76 -3.42 -23.72
N THR A 177 4.83 -3.78 -24.58
CA THR A 177 4.77 -3.30 -25.96
C THR A 177 3.80 -2.13 -26.04
N LEU A 178 4.28 -1.04 -26.64
CA LEU A 178 3.52 0.15 -26.99
C LEU A 178 3.42 0.20 -28.50
N THR A 179 2.20 0.18 -29.01
CA THR A 179 1.92 0.39 -30.42
C THR A 179 0.92 1.52 -30.54
N SER A 180 1.31 2.62 -31.19
CA SER A 180 0.39 3.72 -31.41
C SER A 180 0.20 4.12 -32.86
N GLU A 181 -0.99 4.63 -33.12
CA GLU A 181 -1.34 5.32 -34.35
C GLU A 181 -1.76 6.77 -34.06
N TYR A 182 -1.47 7.64 -35.01
CA TYR A 182 -1.87 9.04 -34.95
C TYR A 182 -2.93 9.32 -36.01
N ARG A 183 -4.08 9.83 -35.56
CA ARG A 183 -5.13 10.39 -36.40
C ARG A 183 -5.05 11.90 -36.30
N GLN A 184 -5.03 12.57 -37.45
CA GLN A 184 -4.83 14.02 -37.52
C GLN A 184 -5.95 14.63 -38.35
N ASP A 185 -6.52 15.72 -37.84
CA ASP A 185 -7.58 16.44 -38.51
C ASP A 185 -7.44 17.95 -38.26
N LYS A 186 -8.03 18.77 -39.13
CA LYS A 186 -8.05 20.23 -39.01
C LYS A 186 -9.48 20.72 -38.95
N ILE A 187 -9.88 21.29 -37.81
CA ILE A 187 -11.22 21.87 -37.62
C ILE A 187 -11.06 23.39 -37.51
N GLY A 188 -11.54 24.11 -38.52
CA GLY A 188 -11.31 25.54 -38.66
C GLY A 188 -9.81 25.85 -38.78
N GLU A 189 -9.28 26.65 -37.85
CA GLU A 189 -7.84 26.96 -37.76
C GLU A 189 -7.07 26.02 -36.83
N ALA A 190 -7.76 25.15 -36.09
CA ALA A 190 -7.14 24.25 -35.12
C ALA A 190 -6.68 22.94 -35.77
N PHE A 191 -5.40 22.61 -35.59
CA PHE A 191 -4.81 21.31 -35.86
C PHE A 191 -5.07 20.38 -34.68
N ILE A 192 -5.72 19.25 -34.91
CA ILE A 192 -6.06 18.24 -33.90
C ILE A 192 -5.21 17.00 -34.15
N SER A 193 -4.71 16.38 -33.07
CA SER A 193 -4.05 15.09 -33.14
C SER A 193 -4.54 14.19 -32.03
N THR A 194 -5.04 13.03 -32.43
CA THR A 194 -5.47 11.95 -31.55
C THR A 194 -4.48 10.81 -31.69
N LYS A 195 -3.90 10.40 -30.58
CA LYS A 195 -3.01 9.25 -30.45
C LYS A 195 -3.82 8.10 -29.84
N LEU A 196 -3.89 6.98 -30.54
CA LEU A 196 -4.44 5.74 -30.01
C LEU A 196 -3.25 4.85 -29.67
N THR A 197 -3.09 4.46 -28.41
CA THR A 197 -1.95 3.69 -27.91
C THR A 197 -2.42 2.38 -27.30
N GLN A 198 -2.04 1.26 -27.91
CA GLN A 198 -2.19 -0.06 -27.31
C GLN A 198 -1.01 -0.35 -26.40
N LEU A 199 -1.31 -0.69 -25.15
CA LEU A 199 -0.37 -1.20 -24.15
C LEU A 199 -0.59 -2.69 -23.98
N LYS A 200 0.46 -3.48 -24.13
CA LYS A 200 0.41 -4.95 -23.97
C LYS A 200 1.59 -5.43 -23.13
N LEU A 201 1.31 -5.98 -21.94
CA LEU A 201 2.31 -6.60 -21.09
C LEU A 201 2.27 -8.13 -21.25
N ILE A 202 3.38 -8.70 -21.71
CA ILE A 202 3.55 -10.15 -21.82
C ILE A 202 4.69 -10.61 -20.91
N ASN A 203 4.57 -11.81 -20.34
CA ASN A 203 5.66 -12.41 -19.57
C ASN A 203 6.66 -13.14 -20.49
N SER A 204 7.75 -13.64 -19.90
CA SER A 204 8.83 -14.34 -20.62
C SER A 204 8.38 -15.61 -21.34
N GLN A 205 7.27 -16.21 -20.90
CA GLN A 205 6.63 -17.39 -21.49
C GLN A 205 5.64 -17.03 -22.61
N GLY A 206 5.44 -15.73 -22.89
CA GLY A 206 4.52 -15.23 -23.91
C GLY A 206 3.06 -15.14 -23.47
N LYS A 207 2.76 -15.36 -22.18
CA LYS A 207 1.40 -15.18 -21.64
C LYS A 207 1.08 -13.69 -21.56
N LEU A 208 -0.12 -13.31 -21.99
CA LEU A 208 -0.67 -11.97 -21.80
C LEU A 208 -1.00 -11.76 -20.32
N ILE A 209 -0.45 -10.70 -19.73
CA ILE A 209 -0.62 -10.34 -18.33
C ILE A 209 -1.61 -9.18 -18.19
N ALA A 210 -1.39 -8.11 -18.96
CA ALA A 210 -2.26 -6.93 -18.97
C ALA A 210 -2.35 -6.35 -20.38
N ASN A 211 -3.48 -5.74 -20.69
CA ASN A 211 -3.74 -5.14 -22.00
C ASN A 211 -4.71 -3.98 -21.86
N ASN A 212 -4.37 -2.82 -22.42
CA ASN A 212 -5.26 -1.67 -22.44
C ASN A 212 -5.03 -0.78 -23.67
N GLU A 213 -6.04 -0.01 -24.03
CA GLU A 213 -5.94 1.04 -25.05
C GLU A 213 -6.13 2.41 -24.39
N LEU A 214 -5.23 3.35 -24.68
CA LEU A 214 -5.33 4.73 -24.23
C LEU A 214 -5.50 5.64 -25.45
N ILE A 215 -6.50 6.51 -25.40
CA ILE A 215 -6.79 7.49 -26.45
C ILE A 215 -6.47 8.87 -25.90
N SER A 216 -5.47 9.52 -26.49
CA SER A 216 -4.98 10.82 -26.03
C SER A 216 -5.09 11.85 -27.14
N THR A 217 -5.75 12.98 -26.88
CA THR A 217 -6.01 14.00 -27.91
C THR A 217 -5.48 15.35 -27.45
N ALA A 218 -4.97 16.13 -28.40
CA ALA A 218 -4.71 17.55 -28.19
C ALA A 218 -4.85 18.34 -29.49
N ASN A 219 -5.02 19.65 -29.36
CA ASN A 219 -5.13 20.60 -30.45
C ASN A 219 -4.05 21.69 -30.37
N SER A 220 -3.81 22.36 -31.49
CA SER A 220 -2.92 23.52 -31.61
C SER A 220 -3.42 24.44 -32.73
N LEU A 221 -3.28 25.75 -32.57
CA LEU A 221 -3.59 26.73 -33.62
C LEU A 221 -2.46 26.89 -34.64
N THR A 222 -1.27 26.34 -34.36
CA THR A 222 -0.07 26.63 -35.16
C THR A 222 0.38 25.47 -36.04
N SER A 223 0.33 24.22 -35.54
CA SER A 223 0.80 23.07 -36.31
C SER A 223 0.42 21.72 -35.72
N TYR A 224 0.44 20.70 -36.59
CA TYR A 224 0.35 19.29 -36.21
C TYR A 224 1.50 18.79 -35.32
N LYS A 225 2.66 19.46 -35.34
CA LYS A 225 3.80 19.10 -34.49
C LYS A 225 3.48 19.39 -33.02
N LEU A 226 2.90 20.57 -32.75
CA LEU A 226 2.50 20.94 -31.39
C LEU A 226 1.28 20.15 -30.91
N SER A 227 0.29 19.88 -31.77
CA SER A 227 -0.84 19.03 -31.38
C SER A 227 -0.40 17.60 -31.06
N LYS A 228 0.55 17.02 -31.82
CA LYS A 228 1.16 15.72 -31.49
C LYS A 228 1.87 15.72 -30.15
N GLU A 229 2.63 16.77 -29.85
CA GLU A 229 3.27 16.91 -28.54
C GLU A 229 2.24 17.04 -27.41
N GLY A 230 1.17 17.79 -27.63
CA GLY A 230 0.05 17.87 -26.70
C GLY A 230 -0.56 16.50 -26.43
N ALA A 231 -0.77 15.68 -27.47
CA ALA A 231 -1.32 14.33 -27.32
C ALA A 231 -0.40 13.40 -26.50
N GLU A 232 0.92 13.51 -26.67
CA GLU A 232 1.91 12.78 -25.84
C GLU A 232 1.87 13.22 -24.37
N ARG A 233 1.69 14.51 -24.09
CA ARG A 233 1.55 15.02 -22.72
C ARG A 233 0.22 14.58 -22.11
N HIS A 234 -0.86 14.62 -22.88
CA HIS A 234 -2.17 14.12 -22.47
C HIS A 234 -2.13 12.63 -22.15
N PHE A 235 -1.40 11.83 -22.92
CA PHE A 235 -1.14 10.42 -22.61
C PHE A 235 -0.50 10.23 -21.23
N SER A 236 0.55 11.00 -20.93
CA SER A 236 1.18 10.94 -19.60
C SER A 236 0.21 11.38 -18.50
N ALA A 237 -0.60 12.42 -18.74
CA ALA A 237 -1.57 12.92 -17.77
C ALA A 237 -2.68 11.89 -17.49
N GLN A 238 -3.17 11.19 -18.52
CA GLN A 238 -4.14 10.11 -18.34
C GLN A 238 -3.61 8.98 -17.48
N ILE A 239 -2.33 8.61 -17.62
CA ILE A 239 -1.71 7.60 -16.75
C ILE A 239 -1.63 8.08 -15.30
N ASP A 240 -1.38 9.38 -15.08
CA ASP A 240 -1.36 9.96 -13.74
C ASP A 240 -2.75 10.01 -13.09
N GLU A 241 -3.79 10.28 -13.88
CA GLU A 241 -5.17 10.33 -13.42
C GLU A 241 -5.74 8.94 -13.11
N LEU A 242 -5.52 7.97 -14.00
CA LEU A 242 -5.99 6.59 -13.82
C LEU A 242 -5.14 5.81 -12.81
N GLY A 243 -3.89 6.20 -12.61
CA GLY A 243 -2.87 5.37 -11.96
C GLY A 243 -2.26 4.35 -12.93
N LEU A 244 -0.97 4.04 -12.72
CA LEU A 244 -0.16 3.24 -13.64
C LEU A 244 -0.77 1.87 -13.95
N TRP A 245 -1.20 1.15 -12.92
CA TRP A 245 -1.66 -0.23 -13.06
C TRP A 245 -2.98 -0.31 -13.83
N GLN A 246 -3.94 0.55 -13.48
CA GLN A 246 -5.20 0.64 -14.19
C GLN A 246 -4.99 1.10 -15.64
N ALA A 247 -4.11 2.07 -15.87
CA ALA A 247 -3.76 2.51 -17.21
C ALA A 247 -3.14 1.39 -18.07
N MET A 248 -2.41 0.44 -17.47
CA MET A 248 -1.88 -0.75 -18.14
C MET A 248 -2.93 -1.87 -18.37
N GLY A 249 -4.09 -1.79 -17.74
CA GLY A 249 -5.17 -2.77 -17.85
C GLY A 249 -5.08 -3.92 -16.85
N PHE A 250 -4.57 -3.64 -15.64
CA PHE A 250 -4.71 -4.51 -14.47
C PHE A 250 -6.03 -4.27 -13.74
#